data_AF-X1A039-F1
#
_entry.id   AF-X1A039-F1
#
_cell.length_a   1.000
_cell.length_b   1.000
_cell.length_c   1.000
_cell.angle_alpha   90.00
_cell.angle_beta   90.00
_cell.angle_gamma   90.00
#
_symmetry.space_group_name_H-M   'P 1'
#
loop_
_entity.id
_entity.type
_entity.pdbx_description
1 polymer ?
#
loop_
_entity_poly.entity_id
_entity_poly.type
_entity_poly.pdbx_seq_one_letter_code
_entity_poly.pdbx_strand_id
1 'polypeptide(L)'
;ASTRTRVSTEVAMYYLGGHALYLGASDIQLGSGETVKDTSRVLSRMIDGVLARVFAHEDVVELAKYSTVPIINALSDKYHPLQILADLLTIEEHKGKG
;
A
#
# COMPACT_ATOMS: atom_id res chain seq x y z
N ALA A 1 -7.96 -9.64 5.19
CA ALA A 1 -8.14 -9.03 3.85
C ALA A 1 -9.00 -7.77 3.96
N SER A 2 -8.82 -6.76 3.09
CA SER A 2 -9.67 -5.55 3.05
C SER A 2 -10.22 -5.31 1.67
N THR A 3 -11.53 -5.54 1.53
CA THR A 3 -12.24 -5.38 0.25
C THR A 3 -12.20 -3.93 -0.23
N ARG A 4 -12.41 -2.95 0.67
CA ARG A 4 -12.47 -1.53 0.30
C ARG A 4 -11.14 -1.00 -0.25
N THR A 5 -10.06 -1.22 0.49
CA THR A 5 -8.71 -0.76 0.10
C THR A 5 -8.26 -1.43 -1.20
N ARG A 6 -8.57 -2.71 -1.38
CA ARG A 6 -8.26 -3.44 -2.61
C ARG A 6 -9.02 -2.86 -3.80
N VAL A 7 -10.35 -2.81 -3.71
CA VAL A 7 -11.20 -2.33 -4.80
C VAL A 7 -10.86 -0.89 -5.17
N SER A 8 -10.69 0.01 -4.19
CA SER A 8 -10.35 1.41 -4.48
C SER A 8 -9.02 1.54 -5.22
N THR A 9 -8.03 0.72 -4.87
CA THR A 9 -6.69 0.77 -5.47
C THR A 9 -6.68 0.17 -6.88
N GLU A 10 -7.28 -1.01 -7.05
CA GLU A 10 -7.36 -1.66 -8.37
C GLU A 10 -8.12 -0.77 -9.37
N VAL A 11 -9.23 -0.17 -8.94
CA VAL A 11 -10.02 0.76 -9.75
C VAL A 11 -9.21 2.02 -10.07
N ALA A 12 -8.50 2.61 -9.10
CA ALA A 12 -7.66 3.79 -9.35
C ALA A 12 -6.55 3.50 -10.37
N MET A 13 -5.84 2.37 -10.22
CA MET A 13 -4.79 1.98 -11.17
C MET A 13 -5.34 1.75 -12.57
N TYR A 14 -6.50 1.09 -12.69
CA TYR A 14 -7.17 0.90 -13.97
C TYR A 14 -7.52 2.23 -14.63
N TYR A 15 -8.12 3.18 -13.90
CA TYR A 15 -8.45 4.50 -14.43
C TYR A 15 -7.22 5.30 -14.88
N LEU A 16 -6.08 5.10 -14.21
CA LEU A 16 -4.81 5.75 -14.54
C LEU A 16 -4.03 5.01 -15.64
N GLY A 17 -4.60 3.97 -16.25
CA GLY A 17 -3.96 3.21 -17.33
C GLY A 17 -2.87 2.23 -16.87
N GLY A 18 -2.79 1.96 -15.57
CA GLY A 18 -1.87 0.99 -14.99
C GLY A 18 -2.51 -0.38 -14.75
N HIS A 19 -1.71 -1.31 -14.23
CA HIS A 19 -2.14 -2.66 -13.88
C HIS A 19 -1.81 -2.95 -12.42
N ALA A 20 -2.83 -3.30 -11.62
CA ALA A 20 -2.66 -3.65 -10.22
C ALA A 20 -2.52 -5.17 -10.04
N LEU A 21 -1.43 -5.60 -9.42
CA LEU A 21 -1.19 -6.98 -9.02
C LEU A 21 -1.53 -7.15 -7.54
N TYR A 22 -2.57 -7.93 -7.23
CA TYR A 22 -2.93 -8.25 -5.86
C TYR A 22 -2.15 -9.48 -5.37
N LEU A 23 -1.39 -9.31 -4.30
CA LEU A 23 -0.70 -10.39 -3.60
C LEU A 23 -1.32 -10.54 -2.21
N GLY A 24 -2.02 -11.63 -1.98
CA GLY A 24 -2.61 -11.98 -0.70
C GLY A 24 -1.58 -12.53 0.30
N ALA A 25 -2.01 -12.74 1.54
CA ALA A 25 -1.17 -13.33 2.59
C ALA A 25 -0.70 -14.76 2.26
N SER A 26 -1.42 -15.48 1.39
CA SER A 26 -1.02 -16.78 0.86
C SER A 26 0.04 -16.69 -0.23
N ASP A 27 0.15 -15.54 -0.89
CA ASP A 27 0.93 -15.36 -2.11
C ASP A 27 2.30 -14.74 -1.82
N ILE A 28 2.42 -14.05 -0.68
CA ILE A 28 3.65 -13.39 -0.24
C ILE A 28 4.16 -13.97 1.09
N GLN A 29 5.45 -14.31 1.14
CA GLN A 29 6.11 -14.89 2.32
C GLN A 29 6.99 -13.88 3.07
N LEU A 30 6.49 -12.66 3.24
CA LEU A 30 7.17 -11.61 4.00
C LEU A 30 7.49 -12.10 5.41
N GLY A 31 8.78 -12.27 5.72
CA GLY A 31 9.28 -12.63 7.06
C GLY A 31 9.17 -14.12 7.43
N SER A 32 8.40 -14.94 6.71
CA SER A 32 8.26 -16.38 7.00
C SER A 32 9.10 -17.28 6.08
N GLY A 33 9.58 -16.76 4.95
CA GLY A 33 10.40 -17.51 3.98
C GLY A 33 11.47 -16.66 3.29
N GLU A 34 11.24 -15.35 3.19
CA GLU A 34 12.19 -14.36 2.68
C GLU A 34 12.31 -13.18 3.64
N THR A 35 13.48 -12.55 3.67
CA THR A 35 13.65 -11.31 4.44
C THR A 35 12.91 -10.17 3.74
N VAL A 36 12.30 -9.27 4.52
CA VAL A 36 11.60 -8.07 3.99
C VAL A 36 12.50 -7.26 3.05
N LYS A 37 13.80 -7.19 3.39
CA LYS A 37 14.85 -6.58 2.58
C LYS A 37 15.00 -7.21 1.19
N ASP A 38 15.11 -8.53 1.11
CA ASP A 38 15.35 -9.22 -0.15
C ASP A 38 14.10 -9.17 -1.04
N THR A 39 12.92 -9.42 -0.47
CA THR A 39 11.65 -9.27 -1.17
C THR A 39 11.48 -7.85 -1.70
N SER A 40 11.76 -6.81 -0.90
CA SER A 40 11.68 -5.41 -1.33
C SER A 40 12.58 -5.11 -2.54
N ARG A 41 13.85 -5.55 -2.50
CA ARG A 41 14.81 -5.33 -3.58
C ARG A 41 14.43 -6.02 -4.87
N VAL A 42 13.95 -7.25 -4.79
CA VAL A 42 13.56 -8.04 -5.96
C VAL A 42 12.30 -7.46 -6.59
N LEU A 43 11.26 -7.22 -5.78
CA LEU A 43 9.98 -6.69 -6.27
C LEU A 43 10.15 -5.33 -6.94
N SER A 44 10.98 -4.44 -6.37
CA SER A 44 11.20 -3.09 -6.90
C SER A 44 11.83 -3.04 -8.30
N ARG A 45 12.29 -4.19 -8.83
CA ARG A 45 12.82 -4.32 -10.21
C ARG A 45 11.77 -4.80 -11.21
N MET A 46 10.58 -5.17 -10.73
CA MET A 46 9.51 -5.78 -11.50
C MET A 46 8.23 -4.92 -11.55
N ILE A 47 8.10 -3.98 -10.62
CA ILE A 47 6.90 -3.14 -10.45
C ILE A 47 7.31 -1.67 -10.23
N ASP A 48 6.38 -0.76 -10.52
CA ASP A 48 6.62 0.69 -10.41
C ASP A 48 6.23 1.28 -9.04
N GLY A 49 5.61 0.49 -8.16
CA GLY A 49 5.22 0.91 -6.82
C GLY A 49 4.51 -0.19 -6.04
N VAL A 50 4.43 -0.01 -4.71
CA VAL A 50 3.78 -0.97 -3.81
C VAL A 50 2.80 -0.25 -2.90
N LEU A 51 1.59 -0.79 -2.81
CA LEU A 51 0.65 -0.46 -1.74
C LEU A 51 0.69 -1.59 -0.69
N ALA A 52 1.30 -1.34 0.46
CA ALA A 52 1.56 -2.36 1.47
C ALA A 52 0.56 -2.25 2.62
N ARG A 53 -0.16 -3.35 2.88
CA ARG A 53 -0.93 -3.53 4.12
C ARG A 53 -0.21 -4.53 4.99
N VAL A 54 0.29 -4.08 6.12
CA VAL A 54 1.11 -4.87 7.06
C VAL A 54 0.45 -4.88 8.43
N PHE A 55 0.92 -5.76 9.31
CA PHE A 55 0.58 -5.67 10.72
C PHE A 55 1.47 -4.64 11.40
N ALA A 56 2.78 -4.90 11.48
CA ALA A 56 3.73 -4.00 12.13
C ALA A 56 4.11 -2.85 11.21
N HIS A 57 4.00 -1.61 11.68
CA HIS A 57 4.43 -0.44 10.93
C HIS A 57 5.90 -0.52 10.49
N GLU A 58 6.75 -1.15 11.30
CA GLU A 58 8.16 -1.37 11.02
C GLU A 58 8.39 -2.13 9.69
N ASP A 59 7.49 -3.04 9.30
CA ASP A 59 7.58 -3.77 8.03
C ASP A 59 7.48 -2.82 6.83
N VAL A 60 6.58 -1.83 6.88
CA VAL A 60 6.45 -0.82 5.81
C VAL A 60 7.67 0.10 5.77
N VAL A 61 8.20 0.47 6.94
CA VAL A 61 9.44 1.28 7.03
C VAL A 61 10.62 0.52 6.43
N GLU A 62 10.72 -0.78 6.72
CA GLU A 62 11.78 -1.63 6.18
C GLU A 62 11.62 -1.86 4.68
N LEU A 63 10.40 -2.13 4.19
CA LEU A 63 10.10 -2.21 2.76
C LEU A 63 10.56 -0.93 2.05
N ALA A 64 10.18 0.24 2.58
CA ALA A 64 10.56 1.54 2.02
C ALA A 64 12.07 1.77 2.03
N LYS A 65 12.77 1.34 3.09
CA LYS A 65 14.23 1.49 3.21
C LYS A 65 15.00 0.77 2.11
N TYR A 66 14.51 -0.38 1.66
CA TYR A 66 15.21 -1.23 0.69
C TYR A 66 14.63 -1.20 -0.72
N SER A 67 13.49 -0.53 -0.90
CA SER A 67 12.84 -0.39 -2.20
C SER A 67 13.46 0.72 -3.03
N THR A 68 13.53 0.52 -4.33
CA THR A 68 13.87 1.56 -5.31
C THR A 68 12.65 2.23 -5.91
N VAL A 69 11.44 1.81 -5.53
CA VAL A 69 10.16 2.35 -6.00
C VAL A 69 9.32 2.84 -4.82
N PRO A 70 8.27 3.66 -5.05
CA PRO A 70 7.44 4.15 -3.96
C PRO A 70 6.73 3.04 -3.19
N ILE A 71 6.85 3.08 -1.86
CA ILE A 71 6.09 2.24 -0.93
C ILE A 71 5.04 3.11 -0.24
N ILE A 72 3.77 2.76 -0.40
CA ILE A 72 2.64 3.47 0.19
C ILE A 72 2.02 2.58 1.28
N ASN A 73 1.90 3.11 2.49
CA ASN A 73 1.23 2.42 3.60
C ASN A 73 -0.30 2.41 3.39
N ALA A 74 -0.86 1.24 3.11
CA ALA A 74 -2.31 1.08 3.04
C ALA A 74 -2.96 1.01 4.41
N LEU A 75 -2.35 0.26 5.34
CA LEU A 75 -2.74 0.15 6.74
C LEU A 75 -1.61 -0.58 7.48
N SER A 76 -1.33 -0.10 8.69
CA SER A 76 -0.48 -0.72 9.71
C SER A 76 -1.18 -0.62 11.07
N ASP A 77 -0.65 -1.27 12.09
CA ASP A 77 -1.07 -1.11 13.49
C ASP A 77 -1.02 0.35 13.99
N LYS A 78 -0.11 1.18 13.45
CA LYS A 78 0.03 2.60 13.84
C LYS A 78 -0.81 3.56 13.01
N TYR A 79 -0.87 3.38 11.68
CA TYR A 79 -1.41 4.39 10.77
C TYR A 79 -2.25 3.82 9.62
N HIS A 80 -3.24 4.61 9.20
CA HIS A 80 -4.05 4.39 8.00
C HIS A 80 -4.15 5.68 7.15
N PRO A 81 -3.07 6.09 6.45
CA PRO A 81 -3.01 7.40 5.80
C PRO A 81 -4.02 7.57 4.65
N LEU A 82 -4.32 6.49 3.91
CA LEU A 82 -5.36 6.52 2.87
C LEU A 82 -6.73 6.93 3.41
N GLN A 83 -7.12 6.39 4.58
CA GLN A 83 -8.40 6.73 5.20
C GLN A 83 -8.39 8.18 5.68
N ILE A 84 -7.28 8.63 6.28
CA ILE A 84 -7.14 10.03 6.71
C ILE A 84 -7.32 10.99 5.53
N LEU A 85 -6.70 10.71 4.39
CA LEU A 85 -6.85 11.54 3.18
C LEU A 85 -8.31 11.52 2.67
N ALA A 86 -8.96 10.37 2.66
CA ALA A 86 -10.38 10.27 2.27
C ALA A 86 -11.30 11.05 3.22
N ASP A 87 -11.03 11.00 4.52
CA ASP A 87 -11.79 11.74 5.54
C ASP A 87 -11.60 13.25 5.39
N LEU A 88 -10.36 13.70 5.16
CA LEU A 88 -10.05 15.12 4.92
C LEU A 88 -10.74 15.65 3.67
N LEU A 89 -10.69 14.90 2.56
CA LEU A 89 -11.41 15.25 1.34
C LEU A 89 -12.93 15.36 1.59
N THR A 90 -13.49 14.40 2.33
CA THR A 90 -14.92 14.41 2.65
C THR A 90 -15.30 15.64 3.49
N ILE A 91 -14.47 16.01 4.46
CA ILE A 91 -14.67 17.22 5.28
C ILE A 91 -14.59 18.47 4.39
N GLU A 92 -13.61 18.56 3.49
CA GLU A 92 -13.49 19.67 2.57
C GLU A 92 -14.76 19.82 1.71
N GLU A 93 -15.26 18.74 1.12
CA GLU A 93 -16.45 18.76 0.26
C GLU A 93 -17.75 19.14 1.01
N HIS A 94 -17.89 18.75 2.28
CA HIS A 94 -19.16 18.88 3.02
C HIS A 94 -19.17 19.96 4.11
N LYS A 95 -17.99 20.43 4.52
CA LYS A 95 -17.79 21.37 5.64
C LYS A 95 -16.80 22.48 5.31
N GLY A 96 -15.98 22.32 4.25
CA GLY A 96 -15.18 23.40 3.70
C GLY A 96 -16.11 24.46 3.15
N LYS A 97 -16.17 25.61 3.82
CA LYS A 97 -16.95 26.76 3.33
C LYS A 97 -16.28 27.28 2.06
N GLY A 98 -16.81 26.90 0.90
CA GLY A 98 -16.80 27.74 -0.29
C GLY A 98 -17.68 28.96 -0.10
#